data_AF-A0AA45L3F3-F1
#
_entry.id   AF-A0AA45L3F3-F1
#
_cell.length_a   1.000
_cell.length_b   1.000
_cell.length_c   1.000
_cell.angle_alpha   90.00
_cell.angle_beta   90.00
_cell.angle_gamma   90.00
#
_symmetry.space_group_name_H-M   'P 1'
#
loop_
_entity.id
_entity.type
_entity.pdbx_description
1 polymer ?
#
loop_
_entity_poly.entity_id
_entity_poly.type
_entity_poly.pdbx_seq_one_letter_code
_entity_poly.pdbx_strand_id
1 'polypeptide(L)'
;MSKSGKMPTKSTISEPGRHWLLDWMEEFEVPNGAVAVERMKFPRALQKLYELAQSDQANVMMYANTHVDNAVVGGNGFEIGARGNLCAHPECRINSVNNEVVQALHYFDSLVVEGPSSDKYTNFFDYAPQDISSQEYIEESLTWDVDTLVYVQSSGIANFTRFLKKPNAFCDEHFTVHAKDLGMEHLATRQEVRELARRIAREGTVRIAAADDELWNYTIEHPLMGNVNDVYLQGNSAPPKYMAVEKFLRSELTIMVSDFATAKALETPLAVAIRPAILTGSKEKKDTSIGEVAAHLKLPFLTGLSASDFTRLRSEHWDDFLKFRAALTAAIRETLKDEKTGSPDRIAAQIQRDFIEPALAEIARKVRSNTRSTVFKSIAGVTVGSAVAAFGALTAMPLLITAGVTAAATPLVQAYKYFDEKRDIELSDMYFLWRSTSLASR
;
A
#
# COMPACT_ATOMS: atom_id res chain seq x y z
N MET A 1 -33.23 -28.20 41.36
CA MET A 1 -33.47 -27.10 40.41
C MET A 1 -32.30 -26.12 40.50
N SER A 2 -31.38 -26.16 39.54
CA SER A 2 -30.43 -25.07 39.29
C SER A 2 -30.12 -25.12 37.80
N LYS A 3 -30.78 -24.25 37.03
CA LYS A 3 -30.57 -24.12 35.59
C LYS A 3 -29.35 -23.22 35.40
N SER A 4 -28.20 -23.82 35.15
CA SER A 4 -27.04 -23.14 34.58
C SER A 4 -27.40 -22.72 33.16
N GLY A 5 -27.78 -21.45 33.00
CA GLY A 5 -27.96 -20.84 31.68
C GLY A 5 -26.59 -20.59 31.05
N LYS A 6 -26.19 -21.45 30.11
CA LYS A 6 -25.15 -21.08 29.14
C LYS A 6 -25.68 -19.91 28.33
N MET A 7 -25.08 -18.73 28.50
CA MET A 7 -25.27 -17.64 27.55
C MET A 7 -24.79 -18.13 26.16
N PRO A 8 -25.54 -17.86 25.09
CA PRO A 8 -25.05 -18.12 23.75
C PRO A 8 -23.81 -17.25 23.53
N THR A 9 -22.67 -17.90 23.28
CA THR A 9 -21.46 -17.27 22.77
C THR A 9 -21.83 -16.48 21.52
N LYS A 10 -21.66 -15.16 21.56
CA LYS A 10 -21.76 -14.31 20.36
C LYS A 10 -20.93 -14.98 19.26
N SER A 11 -21.58 -15.26 18.15
CA SER A 11 -20.94 -15.70 16.91
C SER A 11 -19.80 -14.74 16.58
N THR A 12 -18.56 -15.20 16.72
CA THR A 12 -17.31 -14.49 16.43
C THR A 12 -17.04 -14.52 14.92
N ILE A 13 -18.02 -14.06 14.15
CA ILE A 13 -17.76 -13.76 12.74
C ILE A 13 -17.22 -12.34 12.75
N SER A 14 -15.97 -12.18 12.31
CA SER A 14 -15.33 -10.88 12.13
C SER A 14 -16.24 -9.95 11.32
N GLU A 15 -16.25 -8.66 11.66
CA GLU A 15 -16.95 -7.68 10.82
C GLU A 15 -16.41 -7.80 9.38
N PRO A 16 -17.25 -7.80 8.34
CA PRO A 16 -16.80 -7.95 6.96
C PRO A 16 -15.65 -6.99 6.64
N GLY A 17 -14.50 -7.54 6.26
CA GLY A 17 -13.28 -6.78 5.95
C GLY A 17 -12.32 -6.54 7.11
N ARG A 18 -12.62 -7.03 8.33
CA ARG A 18 -11.68 -7.07 9.46
C ARG A 18 -10.81 -8.32 9.40
N HIS A 19 -9.51 -8.15 9.63
CA HIS A 19 -8.53 -9.25 9.55
C HIS A 19 -8.62 -10.18 10.77
N TRP A 20 -8.57 -11.51 10.55
CA TRP A 20 -8.68 -12.53 11.60
C TRP A 20 -7.64 -12.38 12.72
N LEU A 21 -6.40 -12.01 12.39
CA LEU A 21 -5.32 -11.82 13.38
C LEU A 21 -5.59 -10.62 14.32
N LEU A 22 -6.34 -9.61 13.85
CA LEU A 22 -6.72 -8.48 14.72
C LEU A 22 -7.70 -8.91 15.81
N ASP A 23 -8.57 -9.89 15.53
CA ASP A 23 -9.49 -10.44 16.52
C ASP A 23 -8.73 -11.22 17.59
N TRP A 24 -7.70 -11.97 17.18
CA TRP A 24 -6.80 -12.64 18.11
C TRP A 24 -6.03 -11.63 18.98
N MET A 25 -5.47 -10.57 18.36
CA MET A 25 -4.75 -9.53 19.08
C MET A 25 -5.62 -8.82 20.12
N GLU A 26 -6.89 -8.53 19.78
CA GLU A 26 -7.83 -7.91 20.71
C GLU A 26 -8.22 -8.87 21.85
N GLU A 27 -8.52 -10.14 21.57
CA GLU A 27 -8.91 -11.12 22.60
C GLU A 27 -7.80 -11.34 23.64
N PHE A 28 -6.53 -11.32 23.24
CA PHE A 28 -5.39 -11.59 24.11
C PHE A 28 -4.57 -10.35 24.49
N GLU A 29 -5.10 -9.15 24.23
CA GLU A 29 -4.49 -7.87 24.56
C GLU A 29 -3.02 -7.80 24.09
N VAL A 30 -2.82 -7.95 22.78
CA VAL A 30 -1.48 -7.99 22.14
C VAL A 30 -1.17 -6.64 21.48
N PRO A 31 -0.42 -5.75 22.15
CA PRO A 31 -0.10 -4.42 21.61
C PRO A 31 1.10 -4.40 20.66
N ASN A 32 1.88 -5.48 20.59
CA ASN A 32 3.08 -5.61 19.76
C ASN A 32 3.51 -7.07 19.61
N GLY A 33 4.46 -7.31 18.70
CA GLY A 33 4.95 -8.64 18.34
C GLY A 33 5.67 -9.39 19.46
N ALA A 34 6.35 -8.69 20.38
CA ALA A 34 6.99 -9.33 21.53
C ALA A 34 5.96 -9.95 22.49
N VAL A 35 4.89 -9.20 22.78
CA VAL A 35 3.76 -9.72 23.58
C VAL A 35 3.05 -10.86 22.85
N ALA A 36 2.99 -10.83 21.51
CA ALA A 36 2.39 -11.92 20.72
C ALA A 36 3.09 -13.27 20.97
N VAL A 37 4.42 -13.27 20.99
CA VAL A 37 5.23 -14.47 21.28
C VAL A 37 5.05 -14.92 22.73
N GLU A 38 4.96 -13.98 23.68
CA GLU A 38 4.61 -14.34 25.06
C GLU A 38 3.23 -14.99 25.15
N ARG A 39 2.25 -14.51 24.37
CA ARG A 39 0.90 -15.09 24.32
C ARG A 39 0.88 -16.51 23.74
N MET A 40 1.75 -16.84 22.79
CA MET A 40 1.83 -18.21 22.25
C MET A 40 2.16 -19.27 23.31
N LYS A 41 2.79 -18.89 24.43
CA LYS A 41 3.09 -19.81 25.55
C LYS A 41 1.85 -20.26 26.31
N PHE A 42 0.71 -19.60 26.11
CA PHE A 42 -0.55 -19.97 26.75
C PHE A 42 -1.38 -20.86 25.82
N PRO A 43 -1.73 -22.10 26.23
CA PRO A 43 -2.43 -23.05 25.36
C PRO A 43 -3.73 -22.51 24.76
N ARG A 44 -4.49 -21.71 25.52
CA ARG A 44 -5.73 -21.09 25.03
C ARG A 44 -5.48 -20.08 23.90
N ALA A 45 -4.45 -19.25 24.02
CA ALA A 45 -4.14 -18.25 23.00
C ALA A 45 -3.63 -18.92 21.72
N LEU A 46 -2.78 -19.93 21.87
CA LEU A 46 -2.28 -20.73 20.75
C LEU A 46 -3.41 -21.46 20.01
N GLN A 47 -4.28 -22.14 20.75
CA GLN A 47 -5.45 -22.82 20.18
C GLN A 47 -6.36 -21.83 19.44
N LYS A 48 -6.63 -20.67 20.03
CA LYS A 48 -7.48 -19.66 19.41
C LYS A 48 -6.86 -19.06 18.14
N LEU A 49 -5.54 -18.90 18.09
CA LEU A 49 -4.82 -18.46 16.89
C LEU A 49 -5.05 -19.45 15.74
N TYR A 50 -4.88 -20.74 16.01
CA TYR A 50 -5.10 -21.80 15.05
C TYR A 50 -6.57 -21.88 14.59
N GLU A 51 -7.53 -21.82 15.51
CA GLU A 51 -8.97 -21.81 15.20
C GLU A 51 -9.35 -20.66 14.28
N LEU A 52 -8.85 -19.45 14.54
CA LEU A 52 -9.12 -18.28 13.70
C LEU A 52 -8.47 -18.42 12.32
N ALA A 53 -7.23 -18.91 12.24
CA ALA A 53 -6.55 -19.17 10.98
C ALA A 53 -7.29 -20.23 10.13
N GLN A 54 -7.76 -21.32 10.74
CA GLN A 54 -8.56 -22.33 10.05
C GLN A 54 -9.91 -21.78 9.57
N SER A 55 -10.59 -20.99 10.39
CA SER A 55 -11.86 -20.35 10.03
C SER A 55 -11.68 -19.42 8.83
N ASP A 56 -10.64 -18.58 8.83
CA ASP A 56 -10.28 -17.71 7.71
C ASP A 56 -9.98 -18.53 6.45
N GLN A 57 -9.29 -19.68 6.58
CA GLN A 57 -9.01 -20.57 5.46
C GLN A 57 -10.27 -21.17 4.83
N ALA A 58 -11.29 -21.50 5.64
CA ALA A 58 -12.58 -21.94 5.14
C ALA A 58 -13.41 -20.79 4.53
N ASN A 59 -13.16 -19.54 4.95
CA ASN A 59 -13.83 -18.34 4.46
C ASN A 59 -13.23 -17.79 3.17
N VAL A 60 -12.98 -18.64 2.17
CA VAL A 60 -12.74 -18.16 0.80
C VAL A 60 -14.05 -17.54 0.32
N MET A 61 -14.21 -16.25 0.61
CA MET A 61 -15.39 -15.47 0.29
C MET A 61 -15.71 -15.64 -1.19
N MET A 62 -16.97 -15.93 -1.50
CA MET A 62 -17.47 -15.75 -2.86
C MET A 62 -17.48 -14.24 -3.14
N TYR A 63 -16.43 -13.75 -3.80
CA TYR A 63 -16.26 -12.36 -4.22
C TYR A 63 -17.52 -11.77 -4.89
N ALA A 64 -18.33 -12.64 -5.51
CA ALA A 64 -19.58 -12.32 -6.20
C ALA A 64 -20.59 -11.45 -5.40
N ASN A 65 -20.53 -11.44 -4.06
CA ASN A 65 -21.44 -10.63 -3.24
C ASN A 65 -20.77 -9.45 -2.53
N THR A 66 -19.46 -9.24 -2.74
CA THR A 66 -18.71 -8.20 -2.05
C THR A 66 -18.61 -6.98 -2.96
N HIS A 67 -19.60 -6.10 -2.89
CA HIS A 67 -19.50 -4.81 -3.57
C HIS A 67 -18.59 -3.87 -2.78
N VAL A 68 -17.56 -3.34 -3.43
CA VAL A 68 -16.62 -2.38 -2.85
C VAL A 68 -16.61 -1.11 -3.70
N ASP A 69 -17.29 -0.07 -3.21
CA ASP A 69 -17.37 1.22 -3.89
C ASP A 69 -15.99 1.89 -3.94
N ASN A 70 -15.62 2.37 -5.14
CA ASN A 70 -14.40 3.13 -5.40
C ASN A 70 -13.15 2.54 -4.71
N ALA A 71 -13.00 1.22 -4.79
CA ALA A 71 -11.90 0.48 -4.21
C ALA A 71 -10.87 0.08 -5.26
N VAL A 72 -9.69 -0.31 -4.78
CA VAL A 72 -8.62 -0.88 -5.59
C VAL A 72 -8.10 -2.14 -4.91
N VAL A 73 -7.83 -3.19 -5.68
CA VAL A 73 -7.11 -4.36 -5.18
C VAL A 73 -5.64 -4.01 -5.16
N GLY A 74 -5.00 -4.13 -4.00
CA GLY A 74 -3.56 -3.99 -3.86
C GLY A 74 -2.90 -5.31 -4.22
N GLY A 75 -2.14 -5.39 -5.31
CA GLY A 75 -1.35 -6.56 -5.68
C GLY A 75 0.05 -6.56 -5.07
N ASN A 76 0.98 -7.22 -5.73
CA ASN A 76 2.38 -7.28 -5.30
C ASN A 76 2.98 -5.88 -4.99
N GLY A 77 3.52 -5.75 -3.77
CA GLY A 77 4.04 -4.50 -3.20
C GLY A 77 3.03 -3.63 -2.45
N PHE A 78 1.72 -3.90 -2.55
CA PHE A 78 0.68 -3.26 -1.73
C PHE A 78 0.23 -4.12 -0.55
N GLU A 79 0.64 -5.39 -0.51
CA GLU A 79 0.23 -6.32 0.54
C GLU A 79 0.78 -5.93 1.91
N ILE A 80 -0.10 -5.98 2.92
CA ILE A 80 0.23 -5.71 4.32
C ILE A 80 0.87 -6.96 4.97
N GLY A 81 0.60 -8.15 4.42
CA GLY A 81 1.28 -9.39 4.79
C GLY A 81 2.53 -9.64 3.94
N ALA A 82 3.38 -10.56 4.38
CA ALA A 82 4.45 -11.11 3.54
C ALA A 82 3.86 -12.10 2.53
N ARG A 83 3.32 -11.60 1.42
CA ARG A 83 3.10 -12.39 0.20
C ARG A 83 4.22 -12.10 -0.79
N GLY A 84 4.82 -13.15 -1.33
CA GLY A 84 5.90 -13.07 -2.32
C GLY A 84 7.29 -12.89 -1.72
N ASN A 85 8.23 -12.50 -2.57
CA ASN A 85 9.65 -12.37 -2.20
C ASN A 85 10.00 -10.96 -1.67
N LEU A 86 9.03 -10.27 -1.07
CA LEU A 86 9.27 -9.00 -0.42
C LEU A 86 9.90 -9.23 0.95
N CYS A 87 10.74 -8.29 1.37
CA CYS A 87 11.32 -8.27 2.71
C CYS A 87 10.20 -8.40 3.77
N ALA A 88 10.22 -9.49 4.53
CA ALA A 88 9.19 -9.80 5.51
C ALA A 88 9.31 -8.97 6.80
N HIS A 89 10.42 -8.27 6.99
CA HIS A 89 10.68 -7.44 8.16
C HIS A 89 9.65 -6.28 8.28
N PRO A 90 9.20 -5.92 9.49
CA PRO A 90 8.15 -4.92 9.69
C PRO A 90 8.48 -3.57 9.07
N GLU A 91 9.73 -3.12 9.17
CA GLU A 91 10.17 -1.85 8.59
C GLU A 91 9.94 -1.80 7.07
N CYS A 92 10.23 -2.89 6.36
CA CYS A 92 10.00 -3.00 4.92
C CYS A 92 8.52 -2.90 4.57
N ARG A 93 7.66 -3.56 5.37
CA ARG A 93 6.20 -3.54 5.18
C ARG A 93 5.60 -2.19 5.53
N ILE A 94 6.03 -1.58 6.64
CA ILE A 94 5.64 -0.23 7.05
C ILE A 94 6.02 0.79 5.98
N ASN A 95 7.22 0.67 5.41
CA ASN A 95 7.64 1.51 4.29
C ASN A 95 6.76 1.30 3.06
N SER A 96 6.36 0.06 2.77
CA SER A 96 5.43 -0.24 1.68
C SER A 96 4.03 0.33 1.94
N VAL A 97 3.54 0.32 3.19
CA VAL A 97 2.29 0.98 3.58
C VAL A 97 2.40 2.51 3.38
N ASN A 98 3.49 3.11 3.85
CA ASN A 98 3.72 4.55 3.70
C ASN A 98 3.83 5.00 2.25
N ASN A 99 4.50 4.19 1.41
CA ASN A 99 4.78 4.59 0.04
C ASN A 99 3.69 4.16 -0.92
N GLU A 100 3.21 2.92 -0.85
CA GLU A 100 2.33 2.35 -1.87
C GLU A 100 0.85 2.52 -1.46
N VAL A 101 0.48 2.13 -0.23
CA VAL A 101 -0.92 2.22 0.21
C VAL A 101 -1.42 3.67 0.21
N VAL A 102 -0.59 4.62 0.68
CA VAL A 102 -0.90 6.06 0.59
C VAL A 102 -1.09 6.51 -0.86
N GLN A 103 -0.29 6.01 -1.80
CA GLN A 103 -0.45 6.31 -3.23
C GLN A 103 -1.71 5.69 -3.81
N ALA A 104 -2.24 4.57 -3.33
CA ALA A 104 -3.58 4.15 -3.77
C ALA A 104 -4.66 5.08 -3.19
N LEU A 105 -4.56 5.39 -1.90
CA LEU A 105 -5.62 6.08 -1.17
C LEU A 105 -5.77 7.57 -1.51
N HIS A 106 -4.90 8.16 -2.35
CA HIS A 106 -5.11 9.51 -2.88
C HIS A 106 -6.37 9.62 -3.77
N TYR A 107 -6.83 8.50 -4.32
CA TYR A 107 -8.02 8.45 -5.19
C TYR A 107 -9.10 7.51 -4.62
N PHE A 108 -8.70 6.31 -4.19
CA PHE A 108 -9.63 5.27 -3.77
C PHE A 108 -10.13 5.46 -2.33
N ASP A 109 -11.37 5.02 -2.08
CA ASP A 109 -11.99 5.01 -0.75
C ASP A 109 -11.55 3.82 0.09
N SER A 110 -11.20 2.71 -0.54
CA SER A 110 -10.63 1.57 0.16
C SER A 110 -9.62 0.80 -0.68
N LEU A 111 -8.73 0.12 0.03
CA LEU A 111 -7.76 -0.83 -0.51
C LEU A 111 -8.17 -2.24 -0.09
N VAL A 112 -8.25 -3.16 -1.05
CA VAL A 112 -8.48 -4.58 -0.81
C VAL A 112 -7.13 -5.32 -0.81
N VAL A 113 -6.79 -5.97 0.29
CA VAL A 113 -5.54 -6.74 0.48
C VAL A 113 -5.82 -8.01 1.26
N GLU A 114 -4.88 -8.96 1.29
CA GLU A 114 -5.03 -10.17 2.11
C GLU A 114 -4.61 -9.94 3.57
N GLY A 115 -3.49 -9.24 3.78
CA GLY A 115 -2.84 -9.18 5.09
C GLY A 115 -2.05 -10.47 5.42
N PRO A 116 -1.65 -10.66 6.69
CA PRO A 116 -1.02 -11.90 7.15
C PRO A 116 -1.77 -13.18 6.79
N SER A 117 -1.13 -14.05 6.01
CA SER A 117 -1.77 -15.27 5.49
C SER A 117 -2.11 -16.26 6.61
N SER A 118 -3.39 -16.64 6.71
CA SER A 118 -3.86 -17.70 7.60
C SER A 118 -3.23 -19.06 7.28
N ASP A 119 -2.98 -19.34 6.00
CA ASP A 119 -2.40 -20.61 5.55
C ASP A 119 -0.99 -20.85 6.11
N LYS A 120 -0.22 -19.78 6.35
CA LYS A 120 1.08 -19.89 7.00
C LYS A 120 0.97 -20.48 8.40
N TYR A 121 0.01 -20.00 9.18
CA TYR A 121 -0.20 -20.44 10.55
C TYR A 121 -0.83 -21.83 10.60
N THR A 122 -1.84 -22.12 9.77
CA THR A 122 -2.44 -23.46 9.74
C THR A 122 -1.41 -24.51 9.32
N ASN A 123 -0.62 -24.25 8.28
CA ASN A 123 0.44 -25.16 7.86
C ASN A 123 1.50 -25.38 8.95
N PHE A 124 1.84 -24.34 9.71
CA PHE A 124 2.74 -24.49 10.85
C PHE A 124 2.17 -25.48 11.88
N PHE A 125 0.92 -25.30 12.29
CA PHE A 125 0.30 -26.17 13.28
C PHE A 125 0.05 -27.60 12.78
N ASP A 126 -0.27 -27.76 11.49
CA ASP A 126 -0.62 -29.05 10.90
C ASP A 126 0.60 -29.90 10.53
N TYR A 127 1.66 -29.26 10.06
CA TYR A 127 2.76 -29.97 9.37
C TYR A 127 4.16 -29.60 9.84
N ALA A 128 4.35 -28.47 10.55
CA ALA A 128 5.70 -28.10 10.93
C ALA A 128 6.28 -29.12 11.92
N PRO A 129 7.53 -29.55 11.71
CA PRO A 129 8.27 -30.25 12.74
C PRO A 129 8.18 -29.47 14.06
N GLN A 130 7.93 -30.18 15.16
CA GLN A 130 7.93 -29.58 16.50
C GLN A 130 9.37 -29.39 17.01
N ASP A 131 10.23 -28.85 16.14
CA ASP A 131 11.61 -28.50 16.44
C ASP A 131 11.76 -27.01 16.75
N ILE A 132 12.90 -26.67 17.36
CA ILE A 132 13.21 -25.32 17.82
C ILE A 132 13.24 -24.34 16.65
N SER A 133 13.81 -24.73 15.50
CA SER A 133 13.90 -23.88 14.32
C SER A 133 12.53 -23.49 13.74
N SER A 134 11.60 -24.44 13.68
CA SER A 134 10.24 -24.18 13.18
C SER A 134 9.50 -23.27 14.15
N GLN A 135 9.70 -23.46 15.45
CA GLN A 135 9.12 -22.59 16.48
C GLN A 135 9.65 -21.16 16.40
N GLU A 136 10.97 -20.98 16.30
CA GLU A 136 11.60 -19.66 16.16
C GLU A 136 11.10 -18.93 14.90
N TYR A 137 10.97 -19.65 13.79
CA TYR A 137 10.45 -19.09 12.54
C TYR A 137 9.00 -18.58 12.66
N ILE A 138 8.12 -19.33 13.32
CA ILE A 138 6.72 -18.89 13.48
C ILE A 138 6.59 -17.74 14.48
N GLU A 139 7.41 -17.75 15.54
CA GLU A 139 7.44 -16.68 16.55
C GLU A 139 7.89 -15.37 15.90
N GLU A 140 8.99 -15.40 15.13
CA GLU A 140 9.48 -14.25 14.36
C GLU A 140 8.44 -13.77 13.34
N SER A 141 7.84 -14.70 12.58
CA SER A 141 6.77 -14.40 11.64
C SER A 141 5.57 -13.74 12.29
N LEU A 142 5.15 -14.21 13.48
CA LEU A 142 4.05 -13.63 14.25
C LEU A 142 4.41 -12.26 14.77
N THR A 143 5.63 -12.08 15.30
CA THR A 143 6.12 -10.77 15.73
C THR A 143 5.98 -9.76 14.59
N TRP A 144 6.47 -10.11 13.40
CA TRP A 144 6.45 -9.19 12.28
C TRP A 144 5.05 -8.84 11.77
N ASP A 145 4.18 -9.85 11.70
CA ASP A 145 2.80 -9.67 11.26
C ASP A 145 2.01 -8.80 12.24
N VAL A 146 2.18 -9.02 13.55
CA VAL A 146 1.55 -8.21 14.61
C VAL A 146 2.07 -6.78 14.58
N ASP A 147 3.37 -6.55 14.53
CA ASP A 147 3.93 -5.18 14.51
C ASP A 147 3.45 -4.39 13.29
N THR A 148 3.34 -5.05 12.13
CA THR A 148 2.79 -4.44 10.92
C THR A 148 1.31 -4.08 11.08
N LEU A 149 0.51 -4.99 11.66
CA LEU A 149 -0.93 -4.72 11.89
C LEU A 149 -1.16 -3.64 12.94
N VAL A 150 -0.35 -3.59 14.00
CA VAL A 150 -0.37 -2.50 15.00
C VAL A 150 -0.08 -1.16 14.33
N TYR A 151 0.90 -1.11 13.41
CA TYR A 151 1.15 0.09 12.62
C TYR A 151 -0.05 0.48 11.76
N VAL A 152 -0.66 -0.48 11.05
CA VAL A 152 -1.84 -0.23 10.20
C VAL A 152 -3.04 0.28 11.00
N GLN A 153 -3.24 -0.20 12.23
CA GLN A 153 -4.28 0.30 13.13
C GLN A 153 -3.95 1.71 13.63
N SER A 154 -2.76 1.91 14.18
CA SER A 154 -2.36 3.19 14.79
C SER A 154 -2.19 4.33 13.78
N SER A 155 -1.87 4.02 12.52
CA SER A 155 -1.83 4.99 11.42
C SER A 155 -3.22 5.29 10.82
N GLY A 156 -4.28 4.60 11.27
CA GLY A 156 -5.64 4.76 10.75
C GLY A 156 -5.89 4.14 9.37
N ILE A 157 -4.88 3.48 8.76
CA ILE A 157 -5.01 2.81 7.46
C ILE A 157 -6.02 1.66 7.50
N ALA A 158 -6.17 1.02 8.66
CA ALA A 158 -7.18 -0.01 8.88
C ALA A 158 -8.59 0.43 8.47
N ASN A 159 -8.95 1.71 8.66
CA ASN A 159 -10.27 2.25 8.30
C ASN A 159 -10.53 2.25 6.78
N PHE A 160 -9.46 2.32 5.99
CA PHE A 160 -9.47 2.33 4.53
C PHE A 160 -9.08 0.98 3.93
N THR A 161 -8.91 -0.05 4.76
CA THR A 161 -8.49 -1.38 4.30
C THR A 161 -9.65 -2.35 4.39
N ARG A 162 -9.73 -3.27 3.43
CA ARG A 162 -10.63 -4.42 3.44
C ARG A 162 -9.76 -5.66 3.30
N PHE A 163 -9.66 -6.41 4.39
CA PHE A 163 -8.93 -7.67 4.39
C PHE A 163 -9.80 -8.76 3.77
N LEU A 164 -9.34 -9.28 2.63
CA LEU A 164 -10.00 -10.35 1.89
C LEU A 164 -8.95 -11.37 1.49
N LYS A 165 -9.16 -12.62 1.88
CA LYS A 165 -8.35 -13.74 1.39
C LYS A 165 -8.46 -13.78 -0.13
N LYS A 166 -7.32 -13.80 -0.81
CA LYS A 166 -7.24 -13.90 -2.28
C LYS A 166 -7.13 -15.36 -2.69
N PRO A 167 -7.64 -15.74 -3.88
CA PRO A 167 -7.64 -17.13 -4.30
C PRO A 167 -6.20 -17.59 -4.48
N ASN A 168 -5.80 -18.63 -3.75
CA ASN A 168 -4.46 -19.19 -3.85
C ASN A 168 -4.53 -20.64 -4.33
N ALA A 169 -3.36 -21.24 -4.57
CA ALA A 169 -3.23 -22.66 -4.94
C ALA A 169 -4.12 -23.09 -6.12
N PHE A 170 -4.20 -22.27 -7.18
CA PHE A 170 -4.88 -22.67 -8.41
C PHE A 170 -4.32 -24.00 -8.93
N CYS A 171 -5.20 -24.89 -9.38
CA CYS A 171 -4.76 -26.01 -10.21
C CYS A 171 -4.13 -25.47 -11.50
N ASP A 172 -3.27 -26.26 -12.15
CA ASP A 172 -2.54 -25.81 -13.36
C ASP A 172 -3.51 -25.31 -14.47
N GLU A 173 -4.73 -25.87 -14.55
CA GLU A 173 -5.79 -25.43 -15.48
C GLU A 173 -6.34 -24.04 -15.13
N HIS A 174 -6.80 -23.81 -13.90
CA HIS A 174 -7.32 -22.49 -13.49
C HIS A 174 -6.24 -21.41 -13.54
N PHE A 175 -5.00 -21.77 -13.19
CA PHE A 175 -3.85 -20.88 -13.34
C PHE A 175 -3.68 -20.46 -14.81
N THR A 176 -3.74 -21.42 -15.74
CA THR A 176 -3.61 -21.16 -17.18
C THR A 176 -4.71 -20.23 -17.70
N VAL A 177 -5.96 -20.44 -17.27
CA VAL A 177 -7.10 -19.59 -17.65
C VAL A 177 -6.87 -18.14 -17.22
N HIS A 178 -6.53 -17.92 -15.95
CA HIS A 178 -6.30 -16.56 -15.44
C HIS A 178 -5.03 -15.92 -15.99
N ALA A 179 -3.96 -16.69 -16.23
CA ALA A 179 -2.76 -16.20 -16.90
C ALA A 179 -3.07 -15.73 -18.33
N LYS A 180 -3.94 -16.45 -19.05
CA LYS A 180 -4.40 -16.04 -20.37
C LYS A 180 -5.23 -14.76 -20.33
N ASP A 181 -6.15 -14.64 -19.38
CA ASP A 181 -6.94 -13.40 -19.18
C ASP A 181 -6.06 -12.17 -18.88
N LEU A 182 -4.85 -12.39 -18.35
CA LEU A 182 -3.82 -11.37 -18.12
C LEU A 182 -2.96 -11.05 -19.36
N GLY A 183 -3.17 -11.72 -20.49
CA GLY A 183 -2.27 -11.63 -21.64
C GLY A 183 -0.89 -12.27 -21.37
N MET A 184 -0.79 -13.13 -20.36
CA MET A 184 0.42 -13.88 -19.99
C MET A 184 0.34 -15.34 -20.43
N GLU A 185 -0.33 -15.62 -21.55
CA GLU A 185 -0.46 -16.97 -22.10
C GLU A 185 0.89 -17.65 -22.33
N HIS A 186 1.91 -16.88 -22.73
CA HIS A 186 3.29 -17.32 -22.92
C HIS A 186 4.04 -17.68 -21.63
N LEU A 187 3.39 -17.53 -20.46
CA LEU A 187 3.90 -17.92 -19.13
C LEU A 187 2.90 -18.82 -18.40
N ALA A 188 1.88 -19.31 -19.10
CA ALA A 188 0.82 -20.08 -18.48
C ALA A 188 1.29 -21.51 -18.13
N THR A 189 2.29 -22.04 -18.86
CA THR A 189 2.78 -23.40 -18.64
C THR A 189 4.09 -23.47 -17.87
N ARG A 190 4.31 -24.57 -17.15
CA ARG A 190 5.59 -24.83 -16.45
C ARG A 190 6.79 -24.90 -17.41
N GLN A 191 6.58 -25.37 -18.64
CA GLN A 191 7.65 -25.47 -19.62
C GLN A 191 8.13 -24.10 -20.06
N GLU A 192 7.23 -23.18 -20.41
CA GLU A 192 7.59 -21.83 -20.82
C GLU A 192 8.30 -21.07 -19.70
N VAL A 193 7.79 -21.16 -18.47
CA VAL A 193 8.44 -20.56 -17.30
C VAL A 193 9.84 -21.12 -17.09
N ARG A 194 10.05 -22.43 -17.29
CA ARG A 194 11.37 -23.05 -17.19
C ARG A 194 12.33 -22.58 -18.29
N GLU A 195 11.86 -22.46 -19.53
CA GLU A 195 12.67 -21.96 -20.64
C GLU A 195 13.10 -20.51 -20.41
N LEU A 196 12.17 -19.70 -19.90
CA LEU A 196 12.44 -18.34 -19.47
C LEU A 196 13.44 -18.28 -18.31
N ALA A 197 13.26 -19.13 -17.29
CA ALA A 197 14.15 -19.21 -16.15
C ALA A 197 15.58 -19.58 -16.57
N ARG A 198 15.73 -20.49 -17.54
CA ARG A 198 17.03 -20.83 -18.14
C ARG A 198 17.66 -19.65 -18.86
N ARG A 199 16.87 -18.84 -19.56
CA ARG A 199 17.37 -17.63 -20.25
C ARG A 199 17.87 -16.61 -19.23
N ILE A 200 17.05 -16.26 -18.24
CA ILE A 200 17.41 -15.33 -17.17
C ILE A 200 18.65 -15.81 -16.42
N ALA A 201 18.73 -17.10 -16.06
CA ALA A 201 19.88 -17.64 -15.34
C ALA A 201 21.20 -17.61 -16.16
N ARG A 202 21.11 -17.53 -17.49
CA ARG A 202 22.27 -17.34 -18.38
C ARG A 202 22.64 -15.87 -18.57
N GLU A 203 21.64 -14.99 -18.65
CA GLU A 203 21.82 -13.56 -18.94
C GLU A 203 22.12 -12.73 -17.68
N GLY A 204 21.66 -13.19 -16.51
CA GLY A 204 21.85 -12.53 -15.21
C GLY A 204 22.92 -13.17 -14.33
N THR A 205 23.10 -12.58 -13.15
CA THR A 205 23.98 -13.12 -12.11
C THR A 205 23.16 -13.90 -11.11
N VAL A 206 23.36 -15.22 -11.04
CA VAL A 206 22.81 -16.06 -9.98
C VAL A 206 23.94 -16.56 -9.09
N ARG A 207 23.97 -16.07 -7.84
CA ARG A 207 24.90 -16.50 -6.79
C ARG A 207 24.24 -17.61 -5.96
N ILE A 208 25.05 -18.55 -5.47
CA ILE A 208 24.61 -19.70 -4.69
C ILE A 208 25.46 -19.76 -3.43
N ALA A 209 24.83 -19.93 -2.27
CA ALA A 209 25.48 -20.20 -1.00
C ALA A 209 24.80 -21.40 -0.33
N ALA A 210 25.58 -22.23 0.36
CA ALA A 210 25.00 -23.23 1.27
C ALA A 210 24.43 -22.48 2.48
N ALA A 211 23.17 -22.74 2.81
CA ALA A 211 22.51 -22.27 4.02
C ALA A 211 22.51 -23.35 5.11
N ASP A 212 22.40 -24.62 4.70
CA ASP A 212 22.49 -25.81 5.54
C ASP A 212 22.98 -27.01 4.69
N ASP A 213 23.13 -28.20 5.28
CA ASP A 213 23.63 -29.42 4.62
C ASP A 213 22.85 -29.78 3.34
N GLU A 214 21.54 -29.58 3.35
CA GLU A 214 20.66 -29.83 2.18
C GLU A 214 19.91 -28.58 1.73
N LEU A 215 20.26 -27.40 2.23
CA LEU A 215 19.57 -26.15 1.92
C LEU A 215 20.50 -25.15 1.23
N TRP A 216 20.11 -24.68 0.06
CA TRP A 216 20.90 -23.76 -0.75
C TRP A 216 20.15 -22.44 -0.91
N ASN A 217 20.79 -21.32 -0.56
CA ASN A 217 20.29 -19.97 -0.79
C ASN A 217 20.80 -19.44 -2.15
N TYR A 218 19.92 -18.78 -2.89
CA TYR A 218 20.20 -18.17 -4.18
C TYR A 218 19.87 -16.67 -4.16
N THR A 219 20.81 -15.87 -4.67
CA THR A 219 20.60 -14.46 -5.01
C THR A 219 20.58 -14.32 -6.53
N ILE A 220 19.55 -13.67 -7.08
CA ILE A 220 19.33 -13.48 -8.52
C ILE A 220 19.36 -11.98 -8.81
N GLU A 221 20.32 -11.54 -9.62
CA GLU A 221 20.39 -10.18 -10.15
C GLU A 221 20.13 -10.23 -11.66
N HIS A 222 19.02 -9.64 -12.11
CA HIS A 222 18.68 -9.59 -13.54
C HIS A 222 17.90 -8.31 -13.89
N PRO A 223 18.18 -7.61 -15.02
CA PRO A 223 17.50 -6.36 -15.37
C PRO A 223 15.98 -6.44 -15.40
N LEU A 224 15.41 -7.60 -15.75
CA LEU A 224 13.96 -7.80 -15.81
C LEU A 224 13.29 -8.07 -14.44
N MET A 225 14.08 -8.37 -13.40
CA MET A 225 13.57 -8.81 -12.09
C MET A 225 14.12 -7.98 -10.93
N GLY A 226 15.16 -7.18 -11.16
CA GLY A 226 15.90 -6.50 -10.10
C GLY A 226 16.84 -7.45 -9.37
N ASN A 227 17.02 -7.20 -8.07
CA ASN A 227 17.76 -8.06 -7.16
C ASN A 227 16.78 -8.84 -6.29
N VAL A 228 16.84 -10.16 -6.38
CA VAL A 228 16.05 -11.10 -5.59
C VAL A 228 16.99 -11.84 -4.66
N ASN A 229 16.74 -11.76 -3.36
CA ASN A 229 17.48 -12.51 -2.35
C ASN A 229 16.64 -13.67 -1.82
N ASP A 230 17.29 -14.59 -1.11
CA ASP A 230 16.63 -15.56 -0.24
C ASP A 230 15.71 -16.56 -0.95
N VAL A 231 16.10 -16.98 -2.16
CA VAL A 231 15.45 -18.09 -2.84
C VAL A 231 16.07 -19.39 -2.38
N TYR A 232 15.39 -20.11 -1.49
CA TYR A 232 15.90 -21.38 -0.96
C TYR A 232 15.48 -22.58 -1.81
N LEU A 233 16.40 -23.51 -2.06
CA LEU A 233 16.13 -24.81 -2.67
C LEU A 233 16.76 -25.94 -1.86
N GLN A 234 16.02 -27.04 -1.70
CA GLN A 234 16.52 -28.25 -1.06
C GLN A 234 17.26 -29.15 -2.05
N GLY A 235 18.31 -29.80 -1.57
CA GLY A 235 19.02 -30.86 -2.27
C GLY A 235 20.42 -31.15 -1.72
N ASN A 236 20.83 -32.41 -1.83
CA ASN A 236 22.14 -32.91 -1.37
C ASN A 236 23.35 -32.24 -2.08
N SER A 237 23.10 -31.53 -3.17
CA SER A 237 24.08 -30.73 -3.92
C SER A 237 23.37 -29.52 -4.51
N ALA A 238 24.09 -28.40 -4.69
CA ALA A 238 23.55 -27.17 -5.24
C ALA A 238 22.70 -27.41 -6.49
N PRO A 239 21.37 -27.19 -6.41
CA PRO A 239 20.53 -27.28 -7.60
C PRO A 239 21.00 -26.37 -8.76
N PRO A 240 20.66 -26.71 -10.01
CA PRO A 240 20.93 -25.83 -11.13
C PRO A 240 20.35 -24.42 -10.93
N LYS A 241 21.13 -23.37 -11.22
CA LYS A 241 20.74 -21.95 -11.09
C LYS A 241 19.34 -21.61 -11.63
N TYR A 242 18.97 -22.19 -12.77
CA TYR A 242 17.67 -21.94 -13.38
C TYR A 242 16.49 -22.42 -12.54
N MET A 243 16.67 -23.41 -11.65
CA MET A 243 15.60 -23.89 -10.78
C MET A 243 15.23 -22.84 -9.73
N ALA A 244 16.20 -22.04 -9.25
CA ALA A 244 15.92 -20.95 -8.32
C ALA A 244 15.11 -19.85 -9.02
N VAL A 245 15.53 -19.50 -10.24
CA VAL A 245 14.77 -18.56 -11.08
C VAL A 245 13.38 -19.09 -11.42
N GLU A 246 13.24 -20.38 -11.76
CA GLU A 246 11.95 -21.02 -12.04
C GLU A 246 11.03 -20.96 -10.81
N LYS A 247 11.55 -21.31 -9.61
CA LYS A 247 10.81 -21.23 -8.36
C LYS A 247 10.31 -19.81 -8.09
N PHE A 248 11.19 -18.82 -8.22
CA PHE A 248 10.82 -17.41 -8.05
C PHE A 248 9.74 -16.99 -9.05
N LEU A 249 9.95 -17.23 -10.35
CA LEU A 249 9.01 -16.82 -11.40
C LEU A 249 7.63 -17.43 -11.18
N ARG A 250 7.56 -18.72 -10.80
CA ARG A 250 6.29 -19.39 -10.50
C ARG A 250 5.59 -18.79 -9.29
N SER A 251 6.33 -18.45 -8.24
CA SER A 251 5.77 -17.80 -7.06
C SER A 251 5.16 -16.45 -7.42
N GLU A 252 5.92 -15.59 -8.11
CA GLU A 252 5.49 -14.25 -8.53
C GLU A 252 4.30 -14.31 -9.50
N LEU A 253 4.33 -15.23 -10.47
CA LEU A 253 3.21 -15.44 -11.40
C LEU A 253 1.94 -15.88 -10.68
N THR A 254 2.06 -16.78 -9.69
CA THR A 254 0.91 -17.26 -8.91
C THR A 254 0.26 -16.11 -8.13
N ILE A 255 1.08 -15.23 -7.55
CA ILE A 255 0.61 -14.05 -6.82
C ILE A 255 -0.09 -13.09 -7.79
N MET A 256 0.51 -12.77 -8.93
CA MET A 256 -0.11 -11.85 -9.91
C MET A 256 -1.41 -12.39 -10.49
N VAL A 257 -1.46 -13.69 -10.79
CA VAL A 257 -2.69 -14.36 -11.23
C VAL A 257 -3.77 -14.29 -10.15
N SER A 258 -3.41 -14.51 -8.88
CA SER A 258 -4.31 -14.39 -7.73
C SER A 258 -4.86 -12.96 -7.57
N ASP A 259 -3.97 -11.96 -7.62
CA ASP A 259 -4.30 -10.55 -7.49
C ASP A 259 -5.26 -10.10 -8.59
N PHE A 260 -4.97 -10.47 -9.84
CA PHE A 260 -5.82 -10.14 -10.97
C PHE A 260 -7.15 -10.85 -10.93
N ALA A 261 -7.18 -12.15 -10.60
CA ALA A 261 -8.42 -12.88 -10.45
C ALA A 261 -9.32 -12.22 -9.39
N THR A 262 -8.72 -11.74 -8.30
CA THR A 262 -9.42 -10.97 -7.26
C THR A 262 -9.97 -9.66 -7.81
N ALA A 263 -9.14 -8.85 -8.47
CA ALA A 263 -9.54 -7.58 -9.06
C ALA A 263 -10.68 -7.74 -10.07
N LYS A 264 -10.58 -8.75 -10.94
CA LYS A 264 -11.62 -9.12 -11.92
C LYS A 264 -12.91 -9.56 -11.22
N ALA A 265 -12.82 -10.39 -10.19
CA ALA A 265 -13.99 -10.89 -9.47
C ALA A 265 -14.72 -9.79 -8.67
N LEU A 266 -13.99 -8.77 -8.22
CA LEU A 266 -14.54 -7.60 -7.54
C LEU A 266 -14.89 -6.44 -8.47
N GLU A 267 -14.65 -6.58 -9.78
CA GLU A 267 -14.81 -5.52 -10.78
C GLU A 267 -14.09 -4.20 -10.41
N THR A 268 -12.89 -4.33 -9.85
CA THR A 268 -12.08 -3.19 -9.37
C THR A 268 -10.72 -3.14 -10.07
N PRO A 269 -10.08 -1.96 -10.15
CA PRO A 269 -8.72 -1.86 -10.66
C PRO A 269 -7.72 -2.59 -9.76
N LEU A 270 -6.58 -2.97 -10.35
CA LEU A 270 -5.46 -3.59 -9.65
C LEU A 270 -4.30 -2.58 -9.57
N ALA A 271 -3.89 -2.22 -8.36
CA ALA A 271 -2.67 -1.44 -8.12
C ALA A 271 -1.50 -2.39 -7.87
N VAL A 272 -0.38 -2.20 -8.56
CA VAL A 272 0.83 -3.02 -8.42
C VAL A 272 2.04 -2.10 -8.31
N ALA A 273 2.79 -2.20 -7.23
CA ALA A 273 3.99 -1.37 -7.03
C ALA A 273 5.20 -2.03 -7.69
N ILE A 274 5.27 -3.36 -7.60
CA ILE A 274 6.38 -4.15 -8.10
C ILE A 274 5.87 -5.04 -9.23
N ARG A 275 6.17 -4.63 -10.46
CA ARG A 275 5.88 -5.40 -11.66
C ARG A 275 7.19 -5.73 -12.36
N PRO A 276 7.68 -6.98 -12.26
CA PRO A 276 8.81 -7.42 -13.06
C PRO A 276 8.52 -7.12 -14.53
N ALA A 277 9.48 -6.52 -15.25
CA ALA A 277 9.31 -6.13 -16.65
C ALA A 277 9.04 -7.34 -17.57
N ILE A 278 9.30 -8.55 -17.07
CA ILE A 278 9.01 -9.80 -17.76
C ILE A 278 7.55 -10.22 -17.68
N LEU A 279 6.79 -9.61 -16.76
CA LEU A 279 5.39 -9.89 -16.48
C LEU A 279 4.47 -8.75 -16.97
N THR A 280 5.03 -7.76 -17.68
CA THR A 280 4.23 -6.81 -18.45
C THR A 280 3.82 -7.45 -19.77
N GLY A 281 2.67 -8.14 -19.76
CA GLY A 281 2.04 -8.72 -20.96
C GLY A 281 1.80 -7.69 -22.06
N SER A 282 1.80 -8.13 -23.32
CA SER A 282 1.61 -7.25 -24.47
C SER A 282 0.15 -6.83 -24.65
N LYS A 283 -0.08 -5.52 -24.60
CA LYS A 283 -1.08 -4.73 -25.37
C LYS A 283 -2.28 -5.50 -25.94
N GLU A 284 -3.24 -5.91 -25.11
CA GLU A 284 -4.62 -5.89 -25.61
C GLU A 284 -5.18 -4.47 -25.43
N LYS A 285 -5.77 -3.95 -26.52
CA LYS A 285 -6.51 -2.69 -26.52
C LYS A 285 -7.85 -2.91 -25.81
N LYS A 286 -7.81 -3.05 -24.48
CA LYS A 286 -9.02 -2.85 -23.69
C LYS A 286 -9.22 -1.35 -23.51
N ASP A 287 -10.48 -0.93 -23.44
CA ASP A 287 -10.81 0.44 -23.04
C ASP A 287 -10.28 0.66 -21.63
N THR A 288 -9.34 1.60 -21.50
CA THR A 288 -8.74 1.96 -20.22
C THR A 288 -9.77 2.72 -19.38
N SER A 289 -10.05 2.22 -18.19
CA SER A 289 -10.97 2.84 -17.23
C SER A 289 -10.31 3.94 -16.40
N ILE A 290 -11.12 4.81 -15.79
CA ILE A 290 -10.64 5.86 -14.88
C ILE A 290 -9.88 5.24 -13.69
N GLY A 291 -10.41 4.15 -13.12
CA GLY A 291 -9.79 3.45 -12.00
C GLY A 291 -8.43 2.86 -12.35
N GLU A 292 -8.28 2.28 -13.54
CA GLU A 292 -6.97 1.77 -14.00
C GLU A 292 -5.95 2.90 -14.15
N VAL A 293 -6.33 4.06 -14.69
CA VAL A 293 -5.42 5.21 -14.75
C VAL A 293 -5.06 5.71 -13.34
N ALA A 294 -6.05 5.81 -12.45
CA ALA A 294 -5.84 6.29 -11.09
C ALA A 294 -4.92 5.37 -10.27
N ALA A 295 -5.04 4.05 -10.43
CA ALA A 295 -4.15 3.07 -9.78
C ALA A 295 -2.69 3.16 -10.26
N HIS A 296 -2.46 3.77 -11.43
CA HIS A 296 -1.15 3.96 -12.03
C HIS A 296 -0.58 5.38 -11.83
N LEU A 297 -1.35 6.30 -11.23
CA LEU A 297 -0.86 7.66 -10.92
C LEU A 297 0.16 7.60 -9.79
N LYS A 298 1.39 8.00 -10.09
CA LYS A 298 2.44 8.21 -9.10
C LYS A 298 2.48 9.69 -8.74
N LEU A 299 2.10 10.02 -7.52
CA LEU A 299 2.17 11.39 -7.02
C LEU A 299 3.48 11.53 -6.24
N PRO A 300 4.59 11.98 -6.87
CA PRO A 300 5.90 12.01 -6.21
C PRO A 300 5.87 12.85 -4.93
N PHE A 301 4.94 13.78 -4.81
CA PHE A 301 4.79 14.65 -3.66
C PHE A 301 4.14 14.01 -2.42
N LEU A 302 3.58 12.80 -2.54
CA LEU A 302 3.17 12.00 -1.39
C LEU A 302 4.31 11.11 -0.87
N THR A 303 5.43 11.02 -1.61
CA THR A 303 6.61 10.28 -1.15
C THR A 303 7.14 10.92 0.13
N GLY A 304 7.30 10.12 1.19
CA GLY A 304 7.74 10.60 2.51
C GLY A 304 6.61 11.10 3.40
N LEU A 305 5.36 11.18 2.93
CA LEU A 305 4.21 11.41 3.80
C LEU A 305 3.91 10.12 4.57
N SER A 306 3.94 10.18 5.90
CA SER A 306 3.56 9.00 6.70
C SER A 306 2.07 8.68 6.50
N ALA A 307 1.73 7.39 6.60
CA ALA A 307 0.35 6.93 6.52
C ALA A 307 -0.54 7.60 7.58
N SER A 308 -0.01 7.83 8.78
CA SER A 308 -0.70 8.54 9.87
C SER A 308 -0.99 10.00 9.51
N ASP A 309 -0.02 10.71 8.93
CA ASP A 309 -0.24 12.09 8.50
C ASP A 309 -1.22 12.16 7.33
N PHE A 310 -1.16 11.21 6.40
CA PHE A 310 -2.09 11.14 5.28
C PHE A 310 -3.53 10.88 5.74
N THR A 311 -3.76 9.88 6.60
CA THR A 311 -5.12 9.56 7.09
C THR A 311 -5.68 10.70 7.93
N ARG A 312 -4.86 11.33 8.79
CA ARG A 312 -5.25 12.53 9.52
C ARG A 312 -5.64 13.65 8.57
N LEU A 313 -4.78 13.97 7.59
CA LEU A 313 -5.04 15.01 6.61
C LEU A 313 -6.33 14.76 5.82
N ARG A 314 -6.54 13.51 5.37
CA ARG A 314 -7.75 13.10 4.66
C ARG A 314 -9.01 13.27 5.51
N SER A 315 -8.93 12.98 6.81
CA SER A 315 -10.05 13.12 7.74
C SER A 315 -10.36 14.58 8.10
N GLU A 316 -9.32 15.39 8.33
CA GLU A 316 -9.45 16.81 8.73
C GLU A 316 -9.84 17.71 7.55
N HIS A 317 -9.44 17.33 6.33
CA HIS A 317 -9.65 18.09 5.09
C HIS A 317 -10.45 17.31 4.04
N TRP A 318 -11.50 16.61 4.49
CA TRP A 318 -12.30 15.74 3.63
C TRP A 318 -12.91 16.46 2.42
N ASP A 319 -13.46 17.67 2.60
CA ASP A 319 -14.07 18.42 1.50
C ASP A 319 -13.03 18.81 0.43
N ASP A 320 -11.81 19.16 0.84
CA ASP A 320 -10.73 19.49 -0.08
C ASP A 320 -10.21 18.23 -0.80
N PHE A 321 -10.18 17.08 -0.10
CA PHE A 321 -9.90 15.78 -0.71
C PHE A 321 -10.93 15.43 -1.79
N LEU A 322 -12.22 15.64 -1.53
CA LEU A 322 -13.29 15.38 -2.49
C LEU A 322 -13.18 16.29 -3.73
N LYS A 323 -12.89 17.58 -3.55
CA LYS A 323 -12.63 18.51 -4.67
C LYS A 323 -11.45 18.04 -5.51
N PHE A 324 -10.34 17.71 -4.87
CA PHE A 324 -9.15 17.16 -5.53
C PHE A 324 -9.48 15.93 -6.36
N ARG A 325 -10.17 14.95 -5.77
CA ARG A 325 -10.55 13.72 -6.46
C ARG A 325 -11.50 13.99 -7.63
N ALA A 326 -12.46 14.90 -7.48
CA ALA A 326 -13.38 15.26 -8.55
C ALA A 326 -12.65 15.92 -9.74
N ALA A 327 -11.72 16.84 -9.45
CA ALA A 327 -10.89 17.48 -10.46
C ALA A 327 -9.95 16.48 -11.17
N LEU A 328 -9.33 15.57 -10.41
CA LEU A 328 -8.51 14.50 -10.97
C LEU A 328 -9.33 13.56 -11.87
N THR A 329 -10.52 13.16 -11.42
CA THR A 329 -11.46 12.34 -12.20
C THR A 329 -11.84 13.02 -13.52
N ALA A 330 -12.07 14.34 -13.49
CA ALA A 330 -12.37 15.12 -14.68
C ALA A 330 -11.19 15.16 -15.65
N ALA A 331 -9.96 15.36 -15.14
CA ALA A 331 -8.74 15.35 -15.95
C ALA A 331 -8.47 13.97 -16.59
N ILE A 332 -8.66 12.88 -15.84
CA ILE A 332 -8.55 11.51 -16.37
C ILE A 332 -9.59 11.30 -17.49
N ARG A 333 -10.85 11.67 -17.23
CA ARG A 333 -11.93 11.51 -18.20
C ARG A 333 -11.67 12.30 -19.48
N GLU A 334 -11.15 13.53 -19.38
CA GLU A 334 -10.83 14.34 -20.55
C GLU A 334 -9.71 13.71 -21.37
N THR A 335 -8.62 13.29 -20.71
CA THR A 335 -7.48 12.63 -21.38
C THR A 335 -7.91 11.33 -22.07
N LEU A 336 -8.81 10.56 -21.45
CA LEU A 336 -9.36 9.34 -22.03
C LEU A 336 -10.27 9.59 -23.25
N LYS A 337 -10.85 10.78 -23.43
CA LYS A 337 -11.61 11.08 -24.67
C LYS A 337 -10.68 11.13 -25.88
N ASP A 338 -9.46 11.63 -25.68
CA ASP A 338 -8.45 11.80 -26.74
C ASP A 338 -7.61 10.53 -26.96
N GLU A 339 -7.32 9.77 -25.90
CA GLU A 339 -6.45 8.57 -25.93
C GLU A 339 -7.12 7.31 -25.34
N LYS A 340 -8.31 6.93 -25.83
CA LYS A 340 -9.09 5.77 -25.32
C LYS A 340 -8.33 4.44 -25.20
N THR A 341 -7.34 4.20 -26.05
CA THR A 341 -6.60 2.93 -26.12
C THR A 341 -5.12 3.06 -25.71
N GLY A 342 -4.77 4.11 -24.94
CA GLY A 342 -3.43 4.27 -24.37
C GLY A 342 -3.19 3.34 -23.18
N SER A 343 -1.92 3.02 -22.87
CA SER A 343 -1.62 2.28 -21.64
C SER A 343 -1.94 3.16 -20.42
N PRO A 344 -2.50 2.58 -19.34
CA PRO A 344 -2.78 3.34 -18.11
C PRO A 344 -1.58 4.13 -17.59
N ASP A 345 -0.37 3.53 -17.62
CA ASP A 345 0.89 4.18 -17.24
C ASP A 345 1.18 5.46 -18.04
N ARG A 346 0.97 5.42 -19.37
CA ARG A 346 1.25 6.56 -20.25
C ARG A 346 0.25 7.69 -19.97
N ILE A 347 -1.02 7.34 -19.82
CA ILE A 347 -2.11 8.30 -19.55
C ILE A 347 -1.89 8.93 -18.16
N ALA A 348 -1.56 8.14 -17.14
CA ALA A 348 -1.22 8.62 -15.81
C ALA A 348 -0.04 9.61 -15.84
N ALA A 349 1.03 9.26 -16.54
CA ALA A 349 2.19 10.14 -16.71
C ALA A 349 1.87 11.44 -17.47
N GLN A 350 0.94 11.38 -18.42
CA GLN A 350 0.45 12.57 -19.13
C GLN A 350 -0.34 13.49 -18.19
N ILE A 351 -1.28 12.93 -17.42
CA ILE A 351 -2.08 13.70 -16.45
C ILE A 351 -1.17 14.36 -15.40
N GLN A 352 -0.15 13.65 -14.94
CA GLN A 352 0.83 14.22 -14.02
C GLN A 352 1.50 15.47 -14.60
N ARG A 353 2.05 15.38 -15.83
CA ARG A 353 2.78 16.48 -16.49
C ARG A 353 1.88 17.63 -16.93
N ASP A 354 0.70 17.33 -17.46
CA ASP A 354 -0.13 18.31 -18.17
C ASP A 354 -1.16 18.96 -17.24
N PHE A 355 -1.51 18.30 -16.12
CA PHE A 355 -2.54 18.79 -15.19
C PHE A 355 -2.01 19.01 -13.77
N ILE A 356 -1.41 17.99 -13.15
CA ILE A 356 -1.04 18.05 -11.73
C ILE A 356 0.15 19.00 -11.48
N GLU A 357 1.25 18.82 -12.20
CA GLU A 357 2.47 19.61 -12.02
C GLU A 357 2.25 21.11 -12.29
N PRO A 358 1.55 21.53 -13.37
CA PRO A 358 1.26 22.94 -13.62
C PRO A 358 0.39 23.56 -12.53
N ALA A 359 -0.63 22.85 -12.05
CA ALA A 359 -1.52 23.34 -11.00
C ALA A 359 -0.79 23.53 -9.66
N LEU A 360 0.07 22.59 -9.27
CA LEU A 360 0.91 22.74 -8.08
C LEU A 360 1.93 23.86 -8.23
N ALA A 361 2.54 24.03 -9.41
CA ALA A 361 3.45 25.14 -9.70
C ALA A 361 2.75 26.50 -9.63
N GLU A 362 1.48 26.59 -10.04
CA GLU A 362 0.68 27.80 -9.87
C GLU A 362 0.43 28.13 -8.40
N ILE A 363 0.01 27.16 -7.59
CA ILE A 363 -0.16 27.36 -6.13
C ILE A 363 1.18 27.80 -5.51
N ALA A 364 2.28 27.15 -5.86
CA ALA A 364 3.61 27.52 -5.35
C ALA A 364 4.01 28.96 -5.76
N ARG A 365 3.70 29.39 -6.98
CA ARG A 365 3.92 30.78 -7.43
C ARG A 365 3.06 31.77 -6.64
N LYS A 366 1.78 31.48 -6.43
CA LYS A 366 0.85 32.29 -5.61
C LYS A 366 1.40 32.43 -4.18
N VAL A 367 1.71 31.32 -3.53
CA VAL A 367 2.32 31.31 -2.18
C VAL A 367 3.58 32.16 -2.12
N ARG A 368 4.53 31.96 -3.04
CA ARG A 368 5.81 32.70 -3.07
C ARG A 368 5.60 34.21 -3.30
N SER A 369 4.67 34.58 -4.18
CA SER A 369 4.30 35.98 -4.41
C SER A 369 3.77 36.62 -3.14
N ASN A 370 2.88 35.92 -2.43
CA ASN A 370 2.26 36.39 -1.20
C ASN A 370 3.33 36.56 -0.11
N THR A 371 4.18 35.55 0.12
CA THR A 371 5.28 35.62 1.11
C THR A 371 6.26 36.75 0.81
N ARG A 372 6.66 36.93 -0.46
CA ARG A 372 7.56 38.03 -0.84
C ARG A 372 6.93 39.38 -0.57
N SER A 373 5.64 39.54 -0.85
CA SER A 373 4.91 40.78 -0.61
C SER A 373 4.81 41.12 0.89
N THR A 374 4.72 40.11 1.75
CA THR A 374 4.74 40.26 3.21
C THR A 374 6.14 40.60 3.71
N VAL A 375 7.18 39.82 3.34
CA VAL A 375 8.57 40.00 3.82
C VAL A 375 9.17 41.33 3.38
N PHE A 376 9.03 41.73 2.10
CA PHE A 376 9.58 43.01 1.63
C PHE A 376 8.93 44.23 2.31
N LYS A 377 7.76 44.07 2.93
CA LYS A 377 7.06 45.17 3.62
C LYS A 377 7.23 45.13 5.14
N SER A 378 7.56 43.97 5.71
CA SER A 378 8.03 43.84 7.10
C SER A 378 9.48 44.30 7.31
N ILE A 379 10.30 44.29 6.25
CA ILE A 379 11.69 44.82 6.28
C ILE A 379 11.74 46.36 6.41
N ALA A 380 10.61 47.07 6.28
CA ALA A 380 10.55 48.47 6.71
C ALA A 380 10.63 48.65 8.25
N GLY A 381 10.77 47.58 9.05
CA GLY A 381 10.85 47.70 10.51
C GLY A 381 11.73 46.70 11.27
N VAL A 382 12.08 45.51 10.76
CA VAL A 382 12.88 44.56 11.57
C VAL A 382 13.90 43.78 10.73
N THR A 383 15.12 43.77 11.25
CA THR A 383 16.36 43.19 10.73
C THR A 383 16.29 41.67 10.50
N VAL A 384 17.07 41.22 9.51
CA VAL A 384 17.21 39.88 8.93
C VAL A 384 17.31 38.73 9.93
N GLY A 385 16.44 37.70 9.78
CA GLY A 385 16.55 36.38 10.43
C GLY A 385 15.78 35.29 9.65
N SER A 386 16.51 34.30 9.14
CA SER A 386 16.15 32.98 8.56
C SER A 386 14.70 32.67 8.10
N ALA A 387 14.53 32.48 6.79
CA ALA A 387 13.26 32.29 6.08
C ALA A 387 12.75 30.82 5.98
N VAL A 388 12.87 29.97 7.00
CA VAL A 388 12.41 28.55 6.91
C VAL A 388 11.24 28.18 7.85
N ALA A 389 10.77 29.09 8.71
CA ALA A 389 9.71 28.78 9.70
C ALA A 389 8.33 29.46 9.45
N ALA A 390 8.02 29.87 8.22
CA ALA A 390 6.84 30.72 7.99
C ALA A 390 5.48 30.00 8.16
N PHE A 391 5.38 28.70 7.86
CA PHE A 391 4.09 28.00 7.89
C PHE A 391 3.72 27.40 9.26
N GLY A 392 4.65 27.34 10.23
CA GLY A 392 4.37 26.86 11.59
C GLY A 392 4.15 27.97 12.62
N ALA A 393 4.78 29.14 12.44
CA ALA A 393 4.73 30.23 13.43
C ALA A 393 3.51 31.16 13.27
N LEU A 394 2.90 31.23 12.08
CA LEU A 394 1.83 32.21 11.78
C LEU A 394 0.44 31.82 12.26
N THR A 395 0.19 30.56 12.66
CA THR A 395 -1.08 30.15 13.29
C THR A 395 -1.11 30.43 14.80
N ALA A 396 0.02 30.81 15.40
CA ALA A 396 0.17 30.94 16.85
C ALA A 396 0.29 32.38 17.37
N MET A 397 0.19 33.42 16.53
CA MET A 397 0.25 34.80 17.02
C MET A 397 -1.12 35.25 17.60
N PRO A 398 -1.24 35.49 18.92
CA PRO A 398 -2.39 36.19 19.47
C PRO A 398 -2.31 37.64 18.99
N LEU A 399 -3.40 38.15 18.43
CA LEU A 399 -3.56 39.56 18.11
C LEU A 399 -3.37 40.41 19.38
N LEU A 400 -2.15 40.87 19.64
CA LEU A 400 -1.85 41.90 20.64
C LEU A 400 -2.36 43.24 20.09
N ILE A 401 -3.66 43.49 20.26
CA ILE A 401 -4.28 44.80 20.07
C ILE A 401 -4.22 45.52 21.42
N THR A 402 -3.06 46.04 21.79
CA THR A 402 -2.93 46.95 22.94
C THR A 402 -3.10 48.40 22.49
N ALA A 403 -3.94 49.12 23.24
CA ALA A 403 -4.54 50.40 22.90
C ALA A 403 -3.53 51.55 22.69
N GLY A 404 -3.72 52.29 21.59
CA GLY A 404 -2.98 53.51 21.26
C GLY A 404 -3.41 54.04 19.89
N VAL A 405 -4.56 54.70 19.82
CA VAL A 405 -5.13 55.25 18.59
C VAL A 405 -4.34 56.49 18.18
N THR A 406 -3.55 56.41 17.12
CA THR A 406 -3.43 57.43 16.04
C THR A 406 -2.44 56.97 14.95
N ALA A 407 -2.92 56.95 13.70
CA ALA A 407 -2.17 56.74 12.44
C ALA A 407 -1.54 55.36 12.15
N ALA A 408 -2.35 54.43 11.58
CA ALA A 408 -1.98 53.62 10.40
C ALA A 408 -3.20 52.81 9.92
N ALA A 409 -3.90 53.25 8.86
CA ALA A 409 -4.96 52.47 8.21
C ALA A 409 -4.42 51.38 7.24
N THR A 410 -3.09 51.35 7.03
CA THR A 410 -2.38 50.44 6.16
C THR A 410 -2.31 48.96 6.60
N PRO A 411 -2.35 48.58 7.89
CA PRO A 411 -2.29 47.17 8.30
C PRO A 411 -3.55 46.38 7.91
N LEU A 412 -4.73 47.01 7.93
CA LEU A 412 -6.01 46.32 7.67
C LEU A 412 -6.14 45.90 6.20
N VAL A 413 -5.87 46.79 5.25
CA VAL A 413 -5.95 46.46 3.80
C VAL A 413 -4.99 45.33 3.43
N GLN A 414 -3.83 45.26 4.08
CA GLN A 414 -2.84 44.21 3.86
C GLN A 414 -3.26 42.88 4.48
N ALA A 415 -3.87 42.91 5.67
CA ALA A 415 -4.48 41.73 6.28
C ALA A 415 -5.58 41.17 5.37
N TYR A 416 -6.49 42.02 4.85
CA TYR A 416 -7.54 41.60 3.92
C TYR A 416 -6.95 40.96 2.65
N LYS A 417 -5.95 41.59 2.02
CA LYS A 417 -5.31 41.03 0.83
C LYS A 417 -4.67 39.66 1.11
N TYR A 418 -3.99 39.49 2.25
CA TYR A 418 -3.43 38.21 2.64
C TYR A 418 -4.51 37.16 2.88
N PHE A 419 -5.62 37.52 3.52
CA PHE A 419 -6.76 36.61 3.71
C PHE A 419 -7.43 36.23 2.39
N ASP A 420 -7.59 37.18 1.47
CA ASP A 420 -8.12 36.92 0.14
C ASP A 420 -7.20 35.98 -0.65
N GLU A 421 -5.89 36.25 -0.69
CA GLU A 421 -4.94 35.40 -1.41
C GLU A 421 -4.81 34.00 -0.78
N LYS A 422 -4.90 33.89 0.55
CA LYS A 422 -4.94 32.61 1.26
C LYS A 422 -6.22 31.84 0.92
N ARG A 423 -7.36 32.52 0.93
CA ARG A 423 -8.65 31.94 0.54
C ARG A 423 -8.60 31.45 -0.91
N ASP A 424 -8.00 32.20 -1.82
CA ASP A 424 -7.87 31.81 -3.23
C ASP A 424 -7.01 30.55 -3.41
N ILE A 425 -6.01 30.34 -2.55
CA ILE A 425 -5.23 29.09 -2.53
C ILE A 425 -6.06 27.93 -1.95
N GLU A 426 -6.78 28.16 -0.86
CA GLU A 426 -7.67 27.17 -0.22
C GLU A 426 -8.84 26.73 -1.12
N LEU A 427 -9.25 27.60 -2.05
CA LEU A 427 -10.28 27.31 -3.05
C LEU A 427 -9.75 26.53 -4.26
N SER A 428 -8.44 26.29 -4.38
CA SER A 428 -7.87 25.52 -5.49
C SER A 428 -8.25 24.04 -5.40
N ASP A 429 -8.63 23.44 -6.53
CA ASP A 429 -8.93 22.00 -6.59
C ASP A 429 -7.73 21.13 -6.19
N MET A 430 -6.50 21.60 -6.37
CA MET A 430 -5.28 20.89 -5.99
C MET A 430 -4.79 21.22 -4.58
N TYR A 431 -5.60 21.93 -3.78
CA TYR A 431 -5.19 22.38 -2.45
C TYR A 431 -4.86 21.23 -1.50
N PHE A 432 -5.66 20.16 -1.51
CA PHE A 432 -5.40 18.96 -0.71
C PHE A 432 -4.02 18.36 -1.02
N LEU A 433 -3.71 18.18 -2.30
CA LEU A 433 -2.42 17.65 -2.75
C LEU A 433 -1.27 18.58 -2.35
N TRP A 434 -1.42 19.90 -2.60
CA TRP A 434 -0.42 20.90 -2.19
C TRP A 434 -0.11 20.85 -0.69
N ARG A 435 -1.16 20.77 0.16
CA ARG A 435 -1.01 20.65 1.61
C ARG A 435 -0.26 19.38 2.00
N SER A 436 -0.57 18.26 1.36
CA SER A 436 0.13 16.98 1.54
C SER A 436 1.64 17.13 1.27
N THR A 437 2.00 17.81 0.18
CA THR A 437 3.41 18.06 -0.18
C THR A 437 4.17 18.83 0.89
N SER A 438 3.50 19.81 1.51
CA SER A 438 4.12 20.66 2.53
C SER A 438 4.39 19.91 3.82
N LEU A 439 3.59 18.89 4.13
CA LEU A 439 3.80 18.02 5.28
C LEU A 439 4.92 17.01 5.02
N ALA A 440 4.96 16.40 3.84
CA ALA A 440 6.02 15.45 3.46
C ALA A 440 7.43 16.08 3.45
N SER A 441 7.52 17.39 3.30
CA SER A 441 8.79 18.14 3.29
C SER A 441 9.33 18.55 4.69
N ARG A 442 8.57 18.28 5.75
CA ARG A 442 8.98 18.55 7.14
C ARG A 442 9.73 17.36 7.71
#